data_AF-A0A351EMD3-F1
#
_entry.id   AF-A0A351EMD3-F1
#
_cell.length_a   1.000
_cell.length_b   1.000
_cell.length_c   1.000
_cell.angle_alpha   90.00
_cell.angle_beta   90.00
_cell.angle_gamma   90.00
#
_symmetry.space_group_name_H-M   'P 1'
#
loop_
_entity.id
_entity.type
_entity.pdbx_description
1 polymer ?
#
loop_
_entity_poly.entity_id
_entity_poly.type
_entity_poly.pdbx_seq_one_letter_code
_entity_poly.pdbx_strand_id
1 'polypeptide(L)'
;MTGMQRGVASLVVAVLVTACSATDQRTEFCEAVAQLDRIDAISMEVSLSDDPSVRAALAQTTAQAARVARMAPIEIRADAELIATFLAALTQAFKSTKFNEPLERSAAIGAIQQQFEGALATSVSNIANHTAKACSPSPARINS
;
A
#
# COMPACT_ATOMS: atom_id res chain seq x y z
N MET A 1 27.91 -19.82 62.92
CA MET A 1 28.51 -19.86 61.58
C MET A 1 27.38 -19.96 60.56
N THR A 2 27.27 -18.89 59.75
CA THR A 2 26.74 -18.80 58.36
C THR A 2 25.66 -19.75 57.84
N GLY A 3 24.57 -19.16 57.33
CA GLY A 3 23.63 -19.85 56.44
C GLY A 3 22.52 -18.97 55.85
N MET A 4 22.82 -17.70 55.50
CA MET A 4 21.89 -16.86 54.74
C MET A 4 22.04 -17.18 53.26
N GLN A 5 21.12 -17.98 52.70
CA GLN A 5 20.99 -18.11 51.24
C GLN A 5 19.64 -17.55 50.79
N ARG A 6 19.77 -16.36 50.20
CA ARG A 6 18.78 -15.67 49.38
C ARG A 6 18.39 -16.59 48.23
N GLY A 7 17.17 -17.12 48.27
CA GLY A 7 16.53 -17.78 47.13
C GLY A 7 16.10 -16.72 46.12
N VAL A 8 16.81 -16.68 45.01
CA VAL A 8 16.67 -15.77 43.89
C VAL A 8 15.28 -15.91 43.26
N ALA A 9 14.54 -14.80 43.19
CA ALA A 9 13.35 -14.68 42.37
C ALA A 9 13.73 -14.76 40.89
N SER A 10 13.36 -15.85 40.22
CA SER A 10 13.47 -16.10 38.77
C SER A 10 12.34 -17.06 38.40
N LEU A 11 11.50 -16.88 37.39
CA LEU A 11 11.51 -15.96 36.26
C LEU A 11 10.10 -15.38 36.09
N VAL A 12 10.01 -14.07 35.89
CA VAL A 12 8.82 -13.44 35.36
C VAL A 12 8.64 -13.92 33.92
N VAL A 13 7.54 -14.63 33.67
CA VAL A 13 7.03 -14.93 32.33
C VAL A 13 6.61 -13.59 31.70
N ALA A 14 7.41 -13.11 30.76
CA ALA A 14 7.13 -11.95 29.91
C ALA A 14 7.76 -12.32 28.54
N VAL A 15 7.11 -12.30 27.37
CA VAL A 15 5.86 -11.70 26.88
C VAL A 15 5.46 -12.57 25.68
N LEU A 16 4.19 -13.00 25.57
CA LEU A 16 3.65 -13.66 24.36
C LEU A 16 2.29 -13.05 23.97
N VAL A 17 2.19 -11.72 23.90
CA VAL A 17 0.92 -11.04 23.54
C VAL A 17 1.05 -10.01 22.41
N THR A 18 2.19 -9.87 21.75
CA THR A 18 2.32 -8.93 20.60
C THR A 18 2.05 -9.57 19.24
N ALA A 19 1.85 -10.88 19.17
CA ALA A 19 1.66 -11.58 17.90
C ALA A 19 0.26 -11.39 17.27
N CYS A 20 -0.78 -11.09 18.06
CA CYS A 20 -2.13 -10.87 17.52
C CYS A 20 -2.22 -9.58 16.71
N SER A 21 -1.74 -8.45 17.24
CA SER A 21 -1.84 -7.15 16.55
C SER A 21 -1.01 -7.08 15.26
N ALA A 22 0.15 -7.74 15.22
CA ALA A 22 0.98 -7.78 14.00
C ALA A 22 0.40 -8.68 12.91
N THR A 23 -0.31 -9.75 13.29
CA THR A 23 -1.00 -10.66 12.35
C THR A 23 -2.22 -9.97 11.74
N ASP A 24 -2.97 -9.19 12.54
CA ASP A 24 -4.11 -8.41 12.07
C ASP A 24 -3.67 -7.33 11.06
N GLN A 25 -2.63 -6.56 11.39
CA GLN A 25 -2.14 -5.49 10.51
C GLN A 25 -1.59 -6.01 9.17
N ARG A 26 -0.86 -7.14 9.18
CA ARG A 26 -0.39 -7.78 7.94
C ARG A 26 -1.56 -8.27 7.08
N THR A 27 -2.57 -8.87 7.71
CA THR A 27 -3.76 -9.36 7.00
C THR A 27 -4.53 -8.21 6.35
N GLU A 28 -4.76 -7.13 7.08
CA GLU A 28 -5.42 -5.93 6.59
C GLU A 28 -4.66 -5.25 5.44
N PHE A 29 -3.32 -5.20 5.53
CA PHE A 29 -2.47 -4.72 4.44
C PHE A 29 -2.62 -5.59 3.19
N CYS A 30 -2.51 -6.92 3.32
CA CYS A 30 -2.64 -7.83 2.19
C CYS A 30 -4.03 -7.78 1.54
N GLU A 31 -5.10 -7.63 2.35
CA GLU A 31 -6.44 -7.40 1.83
C GLU A 31 -6.55 -6.06 1.08
N ALA A 32 -5.93 -5.00 1.62
CA ALA A 32 -5.90 -3.69 0.96
C ALA A 32 -5.23 -3.76 -0.42
N VAL A 33 -4.11 -4.46 -0.52
CA VAL A 33 -3.40 -4.66 -1.79
C VAL A 33 -4.23 -5.51 -2.75
N ALA A 34 -4.81 -6.63 -2.30
CA ALA A 34 -5.65 -7.46 -3.16
C ALA A 34 -6.88 -6.70 -3.69
N GLN A 35 -7.45 -5.79 -2.90
CA GLN A 35 -8.53 -4.92 -3.34
C GLN A 35 -8.05 -3.84 -4.32
N LEU A 36 -6.82 -3.32 -4.15
CA LEU A 36 -6.21 -2.41 -5.12
C LEU A 36 -6.02 -3.10 -6.49
N ASP A 37 -5.51 -4.34 -6.50
CA ASP A 37 -5.34 -5.13 -7.73
C ASP A 37 -6.68 -5.38 -8.45
N ARG A 38 -7.76 -5.62 -7.70
CA ARG A 38 -9.11 -5.75 -8.29
C ARG A 38 -9.59 -4.43 -8.90
N ILE A 39 -9.38 -3.31 -8.23
CA ILE A 39 -9.75 -1.99 -8.75
C ILE A 39 -8.95 -1.67 -10.01
N ASP A 40 -7.65 -1.97 -10.02
CA ASP A 40 -6.78 -1.79 -11.18
C ASP A 40 -7.30 -2.59 -12.38
N ALA A 41 -7.59 -3.88 -12.19
CA ALA A 41 -8.14 -4.73 -13.24
C ALA A 41 -9.46 -4.19 -13.82
N ILE A 42 -10.38 -3.72 -12.97
CA ILE A 42 -11.64 -3.12 -13.41
C ILE A 42 -11.39 -1.79 -14.15
N SER A 43 -10.40 -1.00 -13.71
CA SER A 43 -10.08 0.27 -14.35
C SER A 43 -9.61 0.13 -15.79
N MET A 44 -9.05 -1.04 -16.16
CA MET A 44 -8.64 -1.36 -17.53
C MET A 44 -9.83 -1.48 -18.50
N GLU A 45 -11.04 -1.70 -17.99
CA GLU A 45 -12.27 -1.79 -18.79
C GLU A 45 -12.89 -0.42 -19.08
N VAL A 46 -12.38 0.65 -18.44
CA VAL A 46 -12.90 2.01 -18.62
C VAL A 46 -12.46 2.58 -19.96
N SER A 47 -13.44 3.03 -20.75
CA SER A 47 -13.15 3.77 -21.98
C SER A 47 -12.49 5.10 -21.67
N LEU A 48 -11.31 5.34 -22.26
CA LEU A 48 -10.59 6.61 -22.12
C LEU A 48 -11.32 7.82 -22.72
N SER A 49 -12.35 7.59 -23.55
CA SER A 49 -13.22 8.64 -24.09
C SER A 49 -14.35 9.05 -23.13
N ASP A 50 -14.59 8.28 -22.07
CA ASP A 50 -15.61 8.57 -21.05
C ASP A 50 -14.95 9.23 -19.83
N ASP A 51 -14.81 10.56 -19.90
CA ASP A 51 -14.14 11.37 -18.86
C ASP A 51 -14.75 11.20 -17.45
N PRO A 52 -16.08 11.19 -17.26
CA PRO A 52 -16.68 10.86 -15.97
C PRO A 52 -16.21 9.50 -15.41
N SER A 53 -16.21 8.45 -16.24
CA SER A 53 -15.79 7.12 -15.80
C SER A 53 -14.29 7.05 -15.49
N VAL A 54 -13.44 7.70 -16.28
CA VAL A 54 -11.99 7.80 -16.00
C VAL A 54 -11.75 8.51 -14.66
N ARG A 55 -12.44 9.61 -14.38
CA ARG A 55 -12.34 10.33 -13.11
C ARG A 55 -12.79 9.49 -11.92
N ALA A 56 -13.88 8.74 -12.09
CA ALA A 56 -14.41 7.87 -11.05
C ALA A 56 -13.43 6.73 -10.72
N ALA A 57 -12.90 6.05 -11.74
CA ALA A 57 -11.89 5.01 -11.57
C ALA A 57 -10.63 5.55 -10.89
N LEU A 58 -10.11 6.69 -11.35
CA LEU A 58 -8.92 7.31 -10.77
C LEU A 58 -9.14 7.72 -9.30
N ALA A 59 -10.32 8.25 -8.95
CA ALA A 59 -10.67 8.56 -7.57
C ALA A 59 -10.75 7.31 -6.69
N GLN A 60 -11.32 6.22 -7.21
CA GLN A 60 -11.40 4.93 -6.51
C GLN A 60 -10.01 4.33 -6.27
N THR A 61 -9.17 4.27 -7.31
CA THR A 61 -7.78 3.80 -7.22
C THR A 61 -6.99 4.62 -6.20
N THR A 62 -7.14 5.96 -6.21
CA THR A 62 -6.48 6.86 -5.25
C THR A 62 -6.92 6.60 -3.81
N ALA A 63 -8.22 6.44 -3.58
CA ALA A 63 -8.74 6.15 -2.25
C ALA A 63 -8.20 4.81 -1.72
N GLN A 64 -8.10 3.80 -2.58
CA GLN A 64 -7.56 2.51 -2.20
C GLN A 64 -6.04 2.54 -1.99
N ALA A 65 -5.28 3.24 -2.83
CA ALA A 65 -3.84 3.42 -2.63
C ALA A 65 -3.54 4.14 -1.31
N ALA A 66 -4.35 5.14 -0.93
CA ALA A 66 -4.25 5.78 0.38
C ALA A 66 -4.56 4.81 1.53
N ARG A 67 -5.48 3.86 1.34
CA ARG A 67 -5.73 2.78 2.32
C ARG A 67 -4.51 1.86 2.44
N VAL A 68 -3.93 1.43 1.32
CA VAL A 68 -2.70 0.63 1.31
C VAL A 68 -1.58 1.34 2.06
N ALA A 69 -1.37 2.64 1.81
CA ALA A 69 -0.36 3.44 2.51
C ALA A 69 -0.57 3.49 4.03
N ARG A 70 -1.81 3.66 4.50
CA ARG A 70 -2.13 3.65 5.94
C ARG A 70 -1.87 2.29 6.60
N MET A 71 -2.15 1.21 5.88
CA MET A 71 -1.96 -0.15 6.40
C MET A 71 -0.53 -0.66 6.23
N ALA A 72 0.30 0.02 5.43
CA ALA A 72 1.64 -0.43 5.09
C ALA A 72 2.52 -0.61 6.35
N PRO A 73 3.24 -1.75 6.43
CA PRO A 73 4.35 -1.94 7.37
C PRO A 73 5.37 -0.81 7.25
N ILE A 74 6.07 -0.50 8.35
CA ILE A 74 6.98 0.66 8.41
C ILE A 74 8.08 0.60 7.35
N GLU A 75 8.49 -0.61 6.96
CA GLU A 75 9.55 -0.88 5.99
C GLU A 75 9.20 -0.42 4.57
N ILE A 76 7.91 -0.41 4.22
CA ILE A 76 7.43 -0.03 2.87
C ILE A 76 6.45 1.15 2.90
N ARG A 77 6.24 1.75 4.06
CA ARG A 77 5.26 2.84 4.22
C ARG A 77 5.58 4.03 3.34
N ALA A 78 6.85 4.46 3.30
CA ALA A 78 7.26 5.58 2.47
C ALA A 78 7.01 5.32 0.97
N ASP A 79 7.25 4.10 0.50
CA ASP A 79 6.96 3.71 -0.88
C ASP A 79 5.45 3.74 -1.17
N ALA A 80 4.63 3.24 -0.24
CA ALA A 80 3.17 3.25 -0.39
C ALA A 80 2.59 4.68 -0.34
N GLU A 81 3.11 5.54 0.54
CA GLU A 81 2.75 6.95 0.62
C GLU A 81 3.14 7.71 -0.65
N LEU A 82 4.29 7.41 -1.25
CA LEU A 82 4.73 8.02 -2.51
C LEU A 82 3.74 7.69 -3.64
N ILE A 83 3.35 6.42 -3.79
CA ILE A 83 2.36 6.00 -4.80
C ILE A 83 0.99 6.65 -4.54
N ALA A 84 0.53 6.67 -3.29
CA ALA A 84 -0.73 7.31 -2.94
C ALA A 84 -0.70 8.82 -3.26
N THR A 85 0.43 9.49 -3.01
CA THR A 85 0.62 10.90 -3.32
C THR A 85 0.63 11.16 -4.83
N PHE A 86 1.30 10.32 -5.60
CA PHE A 86 1.29 10.38 -7.06
C PHE A 86 -0.13 10.25 -7.62
N LEU A 87 -0.90 9.26 -7.17
CA LEU A 87 -2.29 9.05 -7.61
C LEU A 87 -3.22 10.20 -7.18
N ALA A 88 -3.00 10.78 -6.00
CA ALA A 88 -3.72 11.96 -5.56
C ALA A 88 -3.41 13.18 -6.45
N ALA A 89 -2.15 13.38 -6.82
CA ALA A 89 -1.75 14.44 -7.73
C ALA A 89 -2.37 14.26 -9.13
N LEU A 90 -2.33 13.03 -9.68
CA LEU A 90 -3.01 12.72 -10.94
C LEU A 90 -4.50 12.99 -10.87
N THR A 91 -5.17 12.54 -9.82
CA THR A 91 -6.60 12.81 -9.59
C THR A 91 -6.87 14.30 -9.60
N GLN A 92 -5.99 15.09 -8.97
CA GLN A 92 -6.14 16.54 -8.94
C GLN A 92 -5.94 17.17 -10.31
N ALA A 93 -4.96 16.73 -11.12
CA ALA A 93 -4.79 17.21 -12.49
C ALA A 93 -6.02 16.91 -13.36
N PHE A 94 -6.63 15.73 -13.22
CA PHE A 94 -7.89 15.45 -13.90
C PHE A 94 -8.98 16.41 -13.41
N LYS A 95 -9.14 16.60 -12.10
CA LYS A 95 -10.11 17.54 -11.51
C LYS A 95 -9.94 18.98 -12.00
N SER A 96 -8.70 19.45 -12.15
CA SER A 96 -8.41 20.84 -12.51
C SER A 96 -8.41 21.11 -14.01
N THR A 97 -8.46 20.07 -14.86
CA THR A 97 -8.40 20.23 -16.33
C THR A 97 -9.66 19.70 -17.01
N LYS A 98 -10.05 20.34 -18.12
CA LYS A 98 -11.21 19.91 -18.90
C LYS A 98 -10.85 18.81 -19.88
N PHE A 99 -11.80 17.93 -20.18
CA PHE A 99 -11.60 16.85 -21.15
C PHE A 99 -11.43 17.36 -22.58
N ASN A 100 -12.15 18.44 -22.92
CA ASN A 100 -12.08 19.08 -24.23
C ASN A 100 -10.86 20.01 -24.39
N GLU A 101 -9.96 20.07 -23.39
CA GLU A 101 -8.69 20.80 -23.43
C GLU A 101 -7.52 19.80 -23.29
N PRO A 102 -7.31 18.90 -24.28
CA PRO A 102 -6.42 17.75 -24.13
C PRO A 102 -4.94 18.14 -23.96
N LEU A 103 -4.51 19.28 -24.52
CA LEU A 103 -3.14 19.76 -24.38
C LEU A 103 -2.83 20.22 -22.94
N GLU A 104 -3.75 20.99 -22.33
CA GLU A 104 -3.60 21.44 -20.95
C GLU A 104 -3.58 20.25 -19.99
N ARG A 105 -4.51 19.30 -20.20
CA ARG A 105 -4.53 18.06 -19.42
C ARG A 105 -3.24 17.26 -19.57
N SER A 106 -2.76 17.08 -20.79
CA SER A 106 -1.52 16.33 -21.04
C SER A 106 -0.32 17.00 -20.40
N ALA A 107 -0.24 18.34 -20.44
CA ALA A 107 0.81 19.09 -19.76
C ALA A 107 0.75 18.92 -18.24
N ALA A 108 -0.44 18.98 -17.63
CA ALA A 108 -0.63 18.78 -16.20
C ALA A 108 -0.24 17.35 -15.77
N ILE A 109 -0.65 16.33 -16.52
CA ILE A 109 -0.27 14.92 -16.26
C ILE A 109 1.24 14.74 -16.41
N GLY A 110 1.83 15.27 -17.49
CA GLY A 110 3.26 15.16 -17.75
C GLY A 110 4.12 15.81 -16.65
N ALA A 111 3.71 16.98 -16.15
CA ALA A 111 4.38 17.65 -15.04
C ALA A 111 4.39 16.80 -13.76
N ILE A 112 3.27 16.12 -13.47
CA ILE A 112 3.20 15.18 -12.34
C ILE A 112 4.12 13.98 -12.59
N GLN A 113 4.09 13.39 -13.78
CA GLN A 113 4.96 12.24 -14.09
C GLN A 113 6.45 12.58 -13.91
N GLN A 114 6.88 13.77 -14.35
CA GLN A 114 8.24 14.27 -14.18
C GLN A 114 8.60 14.49 -12.71
N GLN A 115 7.68 15.01 -11.90
CA GLN A 115 7.92 15.23 -10.47
C GLN A 115 8.24 13.93 -9.71
N PHE A 116 7.66 12.81 -10.13
CA PHE A 116 7.81 11.50 -9.50
C PHE A 116 8.77 10.55 -10.25
N GLU A 117 9.41 11.05 -11.31
CA GLU A 117 10.32 10.27 -12.14
C GLU A 117 11.49 9.72 -11.31
N GLY A 118 11.89 8.48 -11.60
CA GLY A 118 12.96 7.77 -10.89
C GLY A 118 12.56 7.19 -9.52
N ALA A 119 11.67 7.84 -8.78
CA ALA A 119 11.21 7.34 -7.48
C ALA A 119 10.02 6.38 -7.61
N LEU A 120 9.04 6.70 -8.47
CA LEU A 120 7.79 5.93 -8.58
C LEU A 120 8.02 4.46 -8.94
N ALA A 121 8.85 4.18 -9.94
CA ALA A 121 9.11 2.82 -10.40
C ALA A 121 9.80 1.97 -9.31
N THR A 122 10.73 2.57 -8.57
CA THR A 122 11.39 1.94 -7.43
C THR A 122 10.38 1.61 -6.33
N SER A 123 9.53 2.56 -5.94
CA SER A 123 8.52 2.35 -4.91
C SER A 123 7.50 1.28 -5.29
N VAL A 124 7.03 1.25 -6.54
CA VAL A 124 6.15 0.19 -7.05
C VAL A 124 6.84 -1.18 -6.94
N SER A 125 8.11 -1.28 -7.35
CA SER A 125 8.89 -2.52 -7.27
C SER A 125 9.08 -2.99 -5.83
N ASN A 126 9.38 -2.08 -4.90
CA ASN A 126 9.56 -2.39 -3.48
C ASN A 126 8.27 -2.95 -2.87
N ILE A 127 7.12 -2.33 -3.13
CA ILE A 127 5.82 -2.83 -2.65
C ILE A 127 5.50 -4.18 -3.27
N ALA A 128 5.66 -4.35 -4.59
CA ALA A 128 5.39 -5.61 -5.25
C ALA A 128 6.23 -6.76 -4.66
N ASN A 129 7.54 -6.51 -4.44
CA ASN A 129 8.44 -7.47 -3.82
C ASN A 129 8.05 -7.79 -2.37
N HIS A 130 7.60 -6.79 -1.61
CA HIS A 130 7.15 -7.00 -0.24
C HIS A 130 5.86 -7.83 -0.22
N THR A 131 4.85 -7.47 -1.02
CA THR A 131 3.59 -8.19 -1.16
C THR A 131 3.82 -9.64 -1.59
N ALA A 132 4.72 -9.90 -2.54
CA ALA A 132 5.04 -11.26 -2.97
C ALA A 132 5.60 -12.13 -1.83
N LYS A 133 6.30 -11.54 -0.85
CA LYS A 133 6.84 -12.24 0.32
C LYS A 133 5.85 -12.33 1.48
N ALA A 134 5.07 -11.27 1.69
CA ALA A 134 4.22 -11.09 2.87
C ALA A 134 2.78 -11.55 2.65
N CYS A 135 2.27 -11.54 1.43
CA CYS A 135 0.86 -11.82 1.14
C CYS A 135 0.64 -13.12 0.36
N SER A 136 1.72 -13.83 0.00
CA SER A 136 1.63 -15.17 -0.56
C SER A 136 1.25 -16.20 0.53
N PRO A 137 0.39 -17.18 0.23
CA PRO A 137 0.08 -18.24 1.17
C PRO A 137 1.36 -19.04 1.45
N SER A 138 1.69 -19.21 2.73
CA SER A 138 2.76 -20.13 3.13
C SER A 138 2.39 -21.54 2.64
N PRO A 139 3.31 -22.33 2.05
CA PRO A 139 2.99 -23.70 1.68
C PRO A 139 2.45 -24.41 2.92
N ALA A 140 1.23 -24.95 2.82
CA ALA A 140 0.68 -25.78 3.89
C ALA A 140 1.73 -26.85 4.20
N ARG A 141 2.24 -26.88 5.43
CA ARG A 141 3.01 -28.02 5.91
C ARG A 141 2.03 -29.20 5.94
N ILE A 142 1.97 -29.94 4.85
CA ILE A 142 1.35 -31.26 4.81
C ILE A 142 2.30 -32.13 5.63
N ASN A 143 2.00 -32.27 6.92
CA ASN A 143 2.62 -33.29 7.76
C ASN A 143 2.09 -34.63 7.26
N SER A 144 2.90 -35.34 6.47
CA SER A 144 2.75 -36.77 6.21
C SER A 144 3.23 -37.60 7.41
#